data_AF-A0A9D4YVR3-F1
#
_entry.id   AF-A0A9D4YVR3-F1
#
_cell.length_a   1.000
_cell.length_b   1.000
_cell.length_c   1.000
_cell.angle_alpha   90.00
_cell.angle_beta   90.00
_cell.angle_gamma   90.00
#
_symmetry.space_group_name_H-M   'P 1'
#
loop_
_entity.id
_entity.type
_entity.pdbx_description
1 polymer ?
#
loop_
_entity_poly.entity_id
_entity_poly.type
_entity_poly.pdbx_seq_one_letter_code
_entity_poly.pdbx_strand_id
1 'polypeptide(L)'
;MEAAVPREQRPVNELQQLKDTPLLAWATLELPQYAQRLAILYGGVFLLLGGPIAAQTFDPKEQPLEFFLSGSTGSLVVVAVAALRIFLAWKYVGDRLLTASLEYEETGWYDGQVFVKPPEVLTRDRLLGTYEVKPVLARLRTTLQGAGVTLMAVAVSLTLLINSQLDADGAYGRGSARKLSQVTPAGILYSSQVKDLSSLASDDAAAELEAAAQGGRPGYCGDRYFRAFAGGERVCEKFEKGR
;
A
#
# COMPACT_ATOMS: atom_id res chain seq x y z
N MET A 1 9.66 1.30 -48.44
CA MET A 1 8.71 0.16 -48.47
C MET A 1 7.66 0.22 -47.34
N GLU A 2 7.86 1.00 -46.27
CA GLU A 2 6.83 1.21 -45.21
C GLU A 2 5.88 2.40 -45.47
N ALA A 3 5.74 2.85 -46.72
CA ALA A 3 5.03 4.11 -47.00
C ALA A 3 3.51 4.04 -46.71
N ALA A 4 2.93 2.83 -46.71
CA ALA A 4 1.50 2.62 -46.48
C ALA A 4 1.07 2.83 -45.01
N VAL A 5 1.92 2.48 -44.04
CA VAL A 5 1.56 2.62 -42.62
C VAL A 5 1.82 4.07 -42.16
N PRO A 6 0.81 4.74 -41.56
CA PRO A 6 0.97 6.06 -40.94
C PRO A 6 2.12 6.07 -39.95
N ARG A 7 2.86 7.18 -39.87
CA ARG A 7 4.15 7.20 -39.15
C ARG A 7 3.97 6.87 -37.67
N GLU A 8 2.96 7.42 -37.03
CA GLU A 8 2.63 7.26 -35.63
C GLU A 8 2.25 5.82 -35.25
N GLN A 9 1.73 5.02 -36.19
CA GLN A 9 1.34 3.62 -35.96
C GLN A 9 2.48 2.63 -36.22
N ARG A 10 3.68 3.12 -36.59
CA ARG A 10 4.85 2.26 -36.81
C ARG A 10 5.46 1.86 -35.47
N PRO A 11 5.73 0.56 -35.24
CA PRO A 11 6.28 0.07 -33.96
C PRO A 11 7.55 0.80 -33.49
N VAL A 12 8.40 1.23 -34.42
CA VAL A 12 9.63 1.97 -34.09
C VAL A 12 9.32 3.36 -33.53
N ASN A 13 8.31 4.04 -34.08
CA ASN A 13 7.91 5.35 -33.59
C ASN A 13 7.14 5.25 -32.27
N GLU A 14 6.35 4.19 -32.09
CA GLU A 14 5.72 3.90 -30.78
C GLU A 14 6.77 3.60 -29.71
N LEU A 15 7.84 2.87 -30.05
CA LEU A 15 8.96 2.66 -29.14
C LEU A 15 9.61 3.99 -28.76
N GLN A 16 9.79 4.91 -29.72
CA GLN A 16 10.32 6.24 -29.42
C GLN A 16 9.37 7.04 -28.51
N GLN A 17 8.06 6.99 -28.77
CA GLN A 17 7.05 7.63 -27.92
C GLN A 17 7.07 7.09 -26.48
N LEU A 18 7.33 5.79 -26.28
CA LEU A 18 7.53 5.22 -24.94
C LEU A 18 8.74 5.83 -24.22
N LYS A 19 9.84 6.08 -24.95
CA LYS A 19 11.06 6.70 -24.41
C LYS A 19 10.88 8.19 -24.11
N ASP A 20 10.00 8.88 -24.83
CA ASP A 20 9.72 10.30 -24.63
C ASP A 20 8.67 10.55 -23.53
N THR A 21 7.81 9.57 -23.26
CA THR A 21 6.76 9.68 -22.23
C THR A 21 7.36 9.55 -20.82
N PRO A 22 7.20 10.53 -19.90
CA PRO A 22 8.01 10.65 -18.69
C PRO A 22 7.92 9.44 -17.75
N LEU A 23 6.74 8.85 -17.57
CA LEU A 23 6.56 7.67 -16.71
C LEU A 23 7.10 6.39 -17.36
N LEU A 24 6.91 6.25 -18.68
CA LEU A 24 7.31 5.07 -19.44
C LEU A 24 8.81 5.05 -19.73
N ALA A 25 9.42 6.23 -19.82
CA ALA A 25 10.84 6.47 -19.96
C ALA A 25 11.66 5.98 -18.76
N TRP A 26 11.05 5.78 -17.58
CA TRP A 26 11.79 5.23 -16.43
C TRP A 26 12.42 3.87 -16.76
N ALA A 27 11.79 3.12 -17.66
CA ALA A 27 12.25 1.83 -18.10
C ALA A 27 13.55 1.87 -18.93
N THR A 28 14.01 3.04 -19.40
CA THR A 28 15.29 3.19 -20.11
C THR A 28 16.42 3.66 -19.22
N LEU A 29 16.11 4.12 -17.99
CA LEU A 29 17.11 4.61 -17.04
C LEU A 29 18.02 3.48 -16.56
N GLU A 30 19.23 3.85 -16.13
CA GLU A 30 20.12 2.92 -15.44
C GLU A 30 19.52 2.47 -14.10
N LEU A 31 19.98 1.33 -13.60
CA LEU A 31 19.47 0.73 -12.37
C LEU A 31 19.39 1.69 -11.16
N PRO A 32 20.41 2.51 -10.83
CA PRO A 32 20.33 3.42 -9.68
C PRO A 32 19.29 4.53 -9.88
N GLN A 33 19.22 5.11 -11.07
CA GLN A 33 18.28 6.18 -11.39
C GLN A 33 16.84 5.67 -11.40
N TYR A 34 16.63 4.47 -11.96
CA TYR A 34 15.35 3.78 -11.94
C TYR A 34 14.87 3.51 -10.49
N ALA A 35 15.74 2.95 -9.65
CA ALA A 35 15.43 2.71 -8.25
C ALA A 35 15.14 4.02 -7.49
N GLN A 36 15.89 5.08 -7.77
CA GLN A 36 15.66 6.40 -7.19
C GLN A 36 14.28 6.96 -7.57
N ARG A 37 13.84 6.82 -8.84
CA ARG A 37 12.50 7.27 -9.27
C ARG A 37 11.39 6.53 -8.55
N LEU A 38 11.52 5.21 -8.41
CA LEU A 38 10.56 4.40 -7.65
C LEU A 38 10.55 4.76 -6.16
N ALA A 39 11.72 5.01 -5.57
CA ALA A 39 11.84 5.43 -4.17
C ALA A 39 11.23 6.81 -3.92
N ILE A 40 11.40 7.76 -4.85
CA ILE A 40 10.76 9.07 -4.78
C ILE A 40 9.24 8.93 -4.89
N LEU A 41 8.75 8.11 -5.82
CA LEU A 41 7.31 7.83 -5.94
C LEU A 41 6.76 7.23 -4.65
N TYR A 42 7.45 6.21 -4.11
CA TYR A 42 7.10 5.57 -2.85
C TYR A 42 7.08 6.58 -1.68
N GLY A 43 8.14 7.36 -1.52
CA GLY A 43 8.26 8.34 -0.45
C GLY A 43 7.22 9.45 -0.55
N GLY A 44 6.96 9.95 -1.77
CA GLY A 44 5.94 10.97 -2.02
C GLY A 44 4.53 10.49 -1.70
N VAL A 45 4.17 9.28 -2.16
CA VAL A 45 2.85 8.69 -1.86
C VAL A 45 2.73 8.37 -0.38
N PHE A 46 3.79 7.84 0.25
CA PHE A 46 3.80 7.58 1.68
C PHE A 46 3.63 8.87 2.48
N LEU A 47 4.35 9.94 2.16
CA LEU A 47 4.26 11.20 2.92
C LEU A 47 2.90 11.90 2.73
N LEU A 48 2.39 11.94 1.49
CA LEU A 48 1.19 12.73 1.16
C LEU A 48 -0.13 12.00 1.39
N LEU A 49 -0.15 10.67 1.26
CA LEU A 49 -1.37 9.87 1.34
C LEU A 49 -1.25 8.77 2.41
N GLY A 50 -0.25 7.90 2.29
CA GLY A 50 -0.13 6.70 3.13
C GLY A 50 0.01 7.02 4.62
N GLY A 51 0.85 8.00 4.95
CA GLY A 51 1.18 8.42 6.30
C GLY A 51 -0.01 9.11 6.99
N PRO A 52 -0.62 10.15 6.42
CA PRO A 52 -1.80 10.78 7.01
C PRO A 52 -2.96 9.78 7.25
N ILE A 53 -3.17 8.84 6.32
CA ILE A 53 -4.20 7.80 6.47
C ILE A 53 -3.80 6.81 7.59
N ALA A 54 -2.55 6.33 7.58
CA ALA A 54 -2.05 5.41 8.59
C ALA A 54 -2.05 6.02 10.00
N ALA A 55 -1.76 7.31 10.14
CA ALA A 55 -1.74 8.04 11.41
C ALA A 55 -3.12 8.11 12.08
N GLN A 56 -4.20 7.98 11.31
CA GLN A 56 -5.56 7.92 11.87
C GLN A 56 -5.89 6.54 12.44
N THR A 57 -5.33 5.49 11.85
CA THR A 57 -5.54 4.11 12.30
C THR A 57 -4.59 3.74 13.44
N PHE A 58 -3.33 4.15 13.34
CA PHE A 58 -2.26 3.80 14.26
C PHE A 58 -1.54 5.06 14.72
N ASP A 59 -1.46 5.29 16.03
CA ASP A 59 -0.74 6.45 16.58
C ASP A 59 0.78 6.30 16.27
N PRO A 60 1.40 7.26 15.55
CA PRO A 60 2.81 7.18 15.22
C PRO A 60 3.78 7.09 16.42
N LYS A 61 3.36 7.56 17.60
CA LYS A 61 4.21 7.53 18.81
C LYS A 61 4.12 6.20 19.56
N GLU A 62 2.91 5.65 19.66
CA GLU A 62 2.67 4.40 20.40
C GLU A 62 2.90 3.16 19.53
N GLN A 63 2.62 3.27 18.22
CA GLN A 63 2.58 2.18 17.25
C GLN A 63 3.38 2.50 15.97
N PRO A 64 4.70 2.78 16.09
CA PRO A 64 5.49 3.22 14.95
C PRO A 64 5.63 2.14 13.85
N LEU A 65 5.62 0.86 14.22
CA LEU A 65 5.78 -0.25 13.28
C LEU A 65 4.50 -0.48 12.47
N GLU A 66 3.35 -0.48 13.12
CA GLU A 66 2.03 -0.67 12.52
C GLU A 66 1.68 0.53 11.62
N PHE A 67 1.99 1.74 12.08
CA PHE A 67 1.93 2.96 11.27
C PHE A 67 2.76 2.84 9.99
N PHE A 68 4.01 2.42 10.11
CA PHE A 68 4.90 2.30 8.94
C PHE A 68 4.45 1.19 7.99
N LEU A 69 4.09 0.02 8.50
CA LEU A 69 3.64 -1.13 7.68
C LEU A 69 2.30 -0.85 6.97
N SER A 70 1.35 -0.22 7.65
CA SER A 70 0.07 0.14 7.04
C SER A 70 0.22 1.23 5.98
N GLY A 71 0.98 2.30 6.28
CA GLY A 71 1.27 3.36 5.31
C GLY A 71 2.09 2.86 4.11
N SER A 72 3.04 1.95 4.36
CA SER A 72 3.87 1.36 3.29
C SER A 72 3.08 0.43 2.38
N THR A 73 2.07 -0.29 2.90
CA THR A 73 1.16 -1.10 2.10
C THR A 73 0.49 -0.26 1.01
N GLY A 74 -0.11 0.87 1.38
CA GLY A 74 -0.77 1.77 0.42
C GLY A 74 0.20 2.36 -0.61
N SER A 75 1.39 2.76 -0.16
CA SER A 75 2.40 3.32 -1.07
C SER A 75 2.97 2.27 -2.04
N LEU A 76 3.25 1.06 -1.56
CA LEU A 76 3.72 -0.04 -2.41
C LEU A 76 2.70 -0.44 -3.48
N VAL A 77 1.40 -0.38 -3.20
CA VAL A 77 0.35 -0.62 -4.20
C VAL A 77 0.46 0.38 -5.36
N VAL A 78 0.64 1.67 -5.06
CA VAL A 78 0.78 2.70 -6.11
C VAL A 78 2.04 2.47 -6.94
N VAL A 79 3.15 2.12 -6.30
CA VAL A 79 4.40 1.77 -6.99
C VAL A 79 4.20 0.54 -7.89
N ALA A 80 3.51 -0.49 -7.40
CA ALA A 80 3.21 -1.69 -8.17
C ALA A 80 2.33 -1.40 -9.39
N VAL A 81 1.31 -0.54 -9.25
CA VAL A 81 0.47 -0.09 -10.37
C VAL A 81 1.27 0.70 -11.40
N ALA A 82 2.17 1.60 -10.97
CA ALA A 82 3.05 2.32 -11.88
C ALA A 82 3.98 1.38 -12.64
N ALA A 83 4.62 0.42 -11.95
CA ALA A 83 5.47 -0.58 -12.58
C ALA A 83 4.69 -1.49 -13.55
N LEU A 84 3.46 -1.87 -13.20
CA LEU A 84 2.58 -2.66 -14.06
C LEU A 84 2.21 -1.87 -15.33
N ARG A 85 1.89 -0.58 -15.19
CA ARG A 85 1.59 0.29 -16.34
C ARG A 85 2.76 0.39 -17.30
N ILE A 86 3.98 0.57 -16.77
CA ILE A 86 5.21 0.59 -17.57
C ILE A 86 5.40 -0.76 -18.27
N PHE A 87 5.27 -1.87 -17.54
CA PHE A 87 5.41 -3.23 -18.09
C PHE A 87 4.43 -3.50 -19.24
N LEU A 88 3.16 -3.16 -19.07
CA LEU A 88 2.14 -3.39 -20.11
C LEU A 88 2.40 -2.55 -21.37
N ALA A 89 2.79 -1.28 -21.21
CA ALA A 89 3.09 -0.41 -22.35
C ALA A 89 4.30 -0.90 -23.15
N TRP A 90 5.37 -1.29 -22.46
CA TRP A 90 6.58 -1.85 -23.10
C TRP A 90 6.33 -3.22 -23.73
N LYS A 91 5.50 -4.06 -23.07
CA LYS A 91 5.13 -5.37 -23.62
C LYS A 91 4.33 -5.22 -24.90
N TYR A 92 3.35 -4.32 -24.92
CA TYR A 92 2.52 -4.06 -26.08
C TYR A 92 3.37 -3.68 -27.31
N VAL A 93 4.26 -2.69 -27.18
CA VAL A 93 5.13 -2.27 -28.29
C VAL A 93 6.14 -3.36 -28.65
N GLY A 94 6.67 -4.08 -27.66
CA GLY A 94 7.58 -5.21 -27.87
C GLY A 94 6.94 -6.32 -28.72
N ASP A 95 5.71 -6.70 -28.42
CA ASP A 95 4.97 -7.71 -29.17
C ASP A 95 4.72 -7.23 -30.63
N ARG A 96 4.41 -5.95 -30.83
CA ARG A 96 4.23 -5.36 -32.18
C ARG A 96 5.53 -5.27 -32.98
N LEU A 97 6.67 -5.06 -32.34
CA LEU A 97 7.99 -5.11 -33.00
C LEU A 97 8.29 -6.53 -33.51
N LEU A 98 8.00 -7.55 -32.70
CA LEU A 98 8.34 -8.95 -33.02
C LEU A 98 7.37 -9.62 -34.01
N THR A 99 6.14 -9.11 -34.11
CA THR A 99 5.10 -9.64 -35.01
C THR A 99 5.40 -9.30 -36.47
N ALA A 100 5.13 -10.24 -37.38
CA ALA A 100 5.39 -10.12 -38.82
C ALA A 100 4.28 -9.33 -39.56
N SER A 101 3.05 -9.40 -39.07
CA SER A 101 1.91 -8.60 -39.54
C SER A 101 1.58 -7.50 -38.53
N LEU A 102 1.08 -6.38 -39.03
CA LEU A 102 0.68 -5.24 -38.22
C LEU A 102 -0.68 -4.75 -38.71
N GLU A 103 -1.65 -4.69 -37.82
CA GLU A 103 -2.90 -3.99 -38.06
C GLU A 103 -2.66 -2.48 -37.92
N TYR A 104 -3.16 -1.72 -38.89
CA TYR A 104 -3.11 -0.27 -38.90
C TYR A 104 -4.40 0.31 -39.48
N GLU A 105 -4.78 1.49 -39.00
CA GLU A 105 -5.92 2.22 -39.51
C GLU A 105 -5.43 3.30 -40.50
N GLU A 106 -5.95 3.27 -41.72
CA GLU A 106 -5.83 4.39 -42.66
C GLU A 106 -6.88 5.45 -42.28
N THR A 107 -6.53 6.72 -42.38
CA THR A 107 -7.44 7.83 -42.04
C THR A 107 -8.76 7.71 -42.83
N GLY A 108 -9.87 7.37 -42.18
CA GLY A 108 -11.16 7.18 -42.85
C GLY A 108 -12.21 6.43 -42.01
N TRP A 109 -13.35 6.11 -42.64
CA TRP A 109 -14.46 5.32 -42.07
C TRP A 109 -14.35 3.81 -42.36
N TYR A 110 -13.25 3.38 -42.99
CA TYR A 110 -13.02 1.99 -43.37
C TYR A 110 -12.24 1.24 -42.29
N ASP A 111 -12.50 -0.07 -42.16
CA ASP A 111 -11.84 -0.97 -41.22
C ASP A 111 -10.30 -0.99 -41.36
N GLY A 112 -9.62 -1.40 -40.29
CA GLY A 112 -8.17 -1.55 -40.26
C GLY A 112 -7.64 -2.51 -41.33
N GLN A 113 -6.47 -2.20 -41.89
CA GLN A 113 -5.76 -3.04 -42.84
C GLN A 113 -4.59 -3.77 -42.17
N VAL A 114 -4.18 -4.90 -42.73
CA VAL A 114 -3.04 -5.68 -42.26
C VAL A 114 -1.83 -5.44 -43.14
N PHE A 115 -0.80 -4.83 -42.59
CA PHE A 115 0.51 -4.66 -43.23
C PHE A 115 1.43 -5.83 -42.89
N VAL A 116 1.90 -6.55 -43.91
CA VAL A 116 2.95 -7.57 -43.76
C VAL A 116 4.32 -6.92 -43.90
N LYS A 117 5.15 -7.03 -42.86
CA LYS A 117 6.47 -6.39 -42.84
C LYS A 117 7.40 -7.07 -43.85
N PRO A 118 8.08 -6.31 -44.73
CA PRO A 118 9.13 -6.86 -45.57
C PRO A 118 10.31 -7.32 -44.70
N PRO A 119 11.15 -8.26 -45.20
CA PRO A 119 12.17 -8.91 -44.38
C PRO A 119 13.18 -7.92 -43.78
N GLU A 120 13.50 -6.82 -44.46
CA GLU A 120 14.43 -5.80 -43.96
C GLU A 120 13.87 -5.09 -42.71
N VAL A 121 12.59 -4.74 -42.75
CA VAL A 121 11.87 -4.05 -41.66
C VAL A 121 11.70 -4.99 -40.48
N LEU A 122 11.29 -6.22 -40.73
CA LEU A 122 11.14 -7.23 -39.69
C LEU A 122 12.48 -7.53 -38.99
N THR A 123 13.57 -7.57 -39.74
CA THR A 123 14.91 -7.79 -39.16
C THR A 123 15.32 -6.62 -38.26
N ARG A 124 15.13 -5.37 -38.71
CA ARG A 124 15.36 -4.17 -37.88
C ARG A 124 14.54 -4.19 -36.59
N ASP A 125 13.23 -4.45 -36.70
CA ASP A 125 12.33 -4.45 -35.54
C ASP A 125 12.68 -5.57 -34.55
N ARG A 126 13.12 -6.74 -35.04
CA ARG A 126 13.60 -7.84 -34.18
C ARG A 126 14.91 -7.52 -33.47
N LEU A 127 15.80 -6.75 -34.09
CA LEU A 127 17.02 -6.26 -33.42
C LEU A 127 16.64 -5.33 -32.26
N LEU A 128 15.78 -4.33 -32.51
CA LEU A 128 15.27 -3.43 -31.46
C LEU A 128 14.55 -4.19 -30.35
N GLY A 129 13.65 -5.10 -30.72
CA GLY A 129 12.92 -5.92 -29.75
C GLY A 129 13.84 -6.78 -28.88
N THR A 130 14.90 -7.34 -29.47
CA THR A 130 15.80 -8.26 -28.75
C THR A 130 16.83 -7.53 -27.90
N TYR A 131 17.41 -6.43 -28.39
CA TYR A 131 18.49 -5.72 -27.70
C TYR A 131 18.01 -4.59 -26.80
N GLU A 132 16.89 -3.94 -27.11
CA GLU A 132 16.36 -2.85 -26.28
C GLU A 132 15.19 -3.32 -25.41
N VAL A 133 14.17 -3.95 -26.00
CA VAL A 133 12.91 -4.20 -25.29
C VAL A 133 12.99 -5.40 -24.33
N LYS A 134 13.56 -6.53 -24.76
CA LYS A 134 13.70 -7.72 -23.90
C LYS A 134 14.42 -7.47 -22.57
N PRO A 135 15.60 -6.82 -22.51
CA PRO A 135 16.26 -6.58 -21.22
C PRO A 135 15.44 -5.67 -20.31
N VAL A 136 14.76 -4.66 -20.88
CA VAL A 136 13.86 -3.78 -20.14
C VAL A 136 12.68 -4.56 -19.56
N LEU A 137 12.03 -5.43 -20.34
CA LEU A 137 10.93 -6.28 -19.87
C LEU A 137 11.38 -7.28 -18.80
N ALA A 138 12.57 -7.87 -18.94
CA ALA A 138 13.11 -8.78 -17.94
C ALA A 138 13.30 -8.07 -16.59
N ARG A 139 13.85 -6.84 -16.61
CA ARG A 139 13.99 -6.01 -15.42
C ARG A 139 12.64 -5.60 -14.83
N LEU A 140 11.67 -5.20 -15.65
CA LEU A 140 10.34 -4.83 -15.16
C LEU A 140 9.64 -6.03 -14.51
N ARG A 141 9.80 -7.24 -15.08
CA ARG A 141 9.27 -8.47 -14.48
C ARG A 141 9.89 -8.75 -13.11
N THR A 142 11.20 -8.60 -12.94
CA THR A 142 11.82 -8.79 -11.61
C THR A 142 11.35 -7.73 -10.62
N THR A 143 11.13 -6.49 -11.06
CA THR A 143 10.61 -5.43 -10.18
C THR A 143 9.16 -5.67 -9.78
N LEU A 144 8.32 -6.21 -10.67
CA LEU A 144 6.94 -6.60 -10.36
C LEU A 144 6.89 -7.77 -9.39
N GLN A 145 7.74 -8.79 -9.59
CA GLN A 145 7.85 -9.91 -8.66
C GLN A 145 8.35 -9.43 -7.29
N GLY A 146 9.36 -8.57 -7.24
CA GLY A 146 9.86 -7.97 -6.01
C GLY A 146 8.81 -7.12 -5.30
N ALA A 147 8.07 -6.27 -6.04
CA ALA A 147 6.97 -5.48 -5.50
C ALA A 147 5.85 -6.38 -4.93
N GLY A 148 5.51 -7.47 -5.62
CA GLY A 148 4.50 -8.43 -5.16
C GLY A 148 4.93 -9.16 -3.88
N VAL A 149 6.17 -9.67 -3.83
CA VAL A 149 6.72 -10.35 -2.64
C VAL A 149 6.80 -9.40 -1.46
N THR A 150 7.27 -8.16 -1.68
CA THR A 150 7.36 -7.16 -0.60
C THR A 150 5.98 -6.75 -0.10
N LEU A 151 4.98 -6.57 -0.97
CA LEU A 151 3.60 -6.32 -0.56
C LEU A 151 3.03 -7.43 0.31
N MET A 152 3.21 -8.69 -0.12
CA MET A 152 2.78 -9.85 0.64
C MET A 152 3.49 -9.92 2.00
N ALA A 153 4.80 -9.66 2.04
CA ALA A 153 5.56 -9.65 3.28
C ALA A 153 5.08 -8.56 4.25
N VAL A 154 4.81 -7.34 3.75
CA VAL A 154 4.27 -6.24 4.57
C VAL A 154 2.86 -6.57 5.07
N ALA A 155 1.99 -7.11 4.22
CA ALA A 155 0.63 -7.49 4.63
C ALA A 155 0.62 -8.61 5.67
N VAL A 156 1.44 -9.64 5.48
CA VAL A 156 1.57 -10.76 6.43
C VAL A 156 2.18 -10.28 7.75
N SER A 157 3.24 -9.47 7.70
CA SER A 157 3.86 -8.93 8.92
C SER A 157 2.91 -8.02 9.70
N LEU A 158 2.14 -7.16 9.02
CA LEU A 158 1.08 -6.36 9.64
C LEU A 158 0.03 -7.26 10.31
N THR A 159 -0.44 -8.30 9.62
CA THR A 159 -1.46 -9.22 10.14
C THR A 159 -0.94 -9.98 11.38
N LEU A 160 0.30 -10.45 11.34
CA LEU A 160 0.94 -11.13 12.47
C LEU A 160 1.15 -10.19 13.66
N LEU A 161 1.57 -8.94 13.42
CA LEU A 161 1.72 -7.94 14.47
C LEU A 161 0.39 -7.60 15.13
N ILE A 162 -0.66 -7.36 14.33
CA ILE A 162 -2.01 -7.13 14.86
C ILE A 162 -2.47 -8.33 15.68
N ASN A 163 -2.35 -9.55 15.14
CA ASN A 163 -2.82 -10.75 15.83
C ASN A 163 -2.03 -11.07 17.11
N SER A 164 -0.72 -10.85 17.12
CA SER A 164 0.10 -11.05 18.32
C SER A 164 -0.18 -10.03 19.43
N GLN A 165 -0.62 -8.82 19.08
CA GLN A 165 -0.87 -7.75 20.06
C GLN A 165 -2.33 -7.67 20.53
N LEU A 166 -3.29 -8.27 19.82
CA LEU A 166 -4.69 -8.37 20.24
C LEU A 166 -4.86 -9.03 21.63
N ASP A 167 -3.94 -9.93 22.03
CA ASP A 167 -3.97 -10.56 23.35
C ASP A 167 -3.45 -9.66 24.49
N ALA A 168 -2.62 -8.67 24.17
CA ALA A 168 -2.01 -7.77 25.16
C ALA A 168 -2.83 -6.49 25.41
N ASP A 169 -3.47 -5.93 24.37
CA ASP A 169 -3.97 -4.55 24.39
C ASP A 169 -5.50 -4.41 24.21
N GLY A 170 -6.27 -5.50 24.38
CA GLY A 170 -7.73 -5.44 24.39
C GLY A 170 -8.40 -5.30 23.01
N ALA A 171 -9.73 -5.37 23.01
CA ALA A 171 -10.56 -5.63 21.84
C ALA A 171 -10.47 -4.61 20.69
N TYR A 172 -9.82 -3.45 20.89
CA TYR A 172 -9.76 -2.38 19.90
C TYR A 172 -8.32 -1.93 19.54
N GLY A 173 -7.27 -2.67 19.92
CA GLY A 173 -5.87 -2.41 19.55
C GLY A 173 -5.13 -1.41 20.45
N ARG A 174 -3.80 -1.30 20.32
CA ARG A 174 -2.95 -0.44 21.17
C ARG A 174 -3.51 1.00 21.30
N GLY A 175 -3.54 1.52 22.52
CA GLY A 175 -4.10 2.86 22.83
C GLY A 175 -5.63 2.90 22.95
N SER A 176 -6.32 1.82 22.59
CA SER A 176 -7.69 1.54 23.04
C SER A 176 -7.65 0.72 24.33
N ALA A 177 -8.77 0.72 25.05
CA ALA A 177 -8.89 0.17 26.39
C ALA A 177 -8.26 -1.22 26.57
N ARG A 178 -7.64 -1.42 27.76
CA ARG A 178 -7.34 -2.74 28.31
C ARG A 178 -8.51 -3.69 28.04
N LYS A 179 -8.20 -4.95 27.72
CA LYS A 179 -9.19 -5.96 27.34
C LYS A 179 -10.41 -5.91 28.27
N LEU A 180 -11.53 -5.48 27.70
CA LEU A 180 -12.82 -5.47 28.38
C LEU A 180 -13.21 -6.91 28.64
N SER A 181 -13.55 -7.24 29.89
CA SER A 181 -14.06 -8.57 30.19
C SER A 181 -15.55 -8.64 29.87
N GLN A 182 -16.34 -7.63 30.26
CA GLN A 182 -17.79 -7.60 30.06
C GLN A 182 -18.29 -6.16 29.85
N VAL A 183 -19.25 -6.00 28.94
CA VAL A 183 -20.01 -4.75 28.73
C VAL A 183 -21.41 -4.96 29.29
N THR A 184 -21.72 -4.30 30.40
CA THR A 184 -23.03 -4.36 31.06
C THR A 184 -23.85 -3.11 30.71
N PRO A 185 -25.19 -3.16 30.79
CA PRO A 185 -26.03 -1.96 30.61
C PRO A 185 -25.69 -0.81 31.56
N ALA A 186 -25.08 -1.12 32.72
CA ALA A 186 -24.69 -0.15 33.73
C ALA A 186 -23.28 0.43 33.52
N GLY A 187 -22.41 -0.25 32.76
CA GLY A 187 -21.02 0.18 32.56
C GLY A 187 -20.09 -0.92 32.07
N ILE A 188 -18.79 -0.65 32.18
CA ILE A 188 -17.72 -1.43 31.57
C ILE A 188 -16.86 -2.07 32.66
N LEU A 189 -16.60 -3.37 32.54
CA LEU A 189 -15.78 -4.15 33.49
C LEU A 189 -14.52 -4.70 32.80
N TYR A 190 -13.39 -4.63 33.50
CA TYR A 190 -12.08 -5.01 33.00
C TYR A 190 -11.57 -6.32 33.62
N SER A 191 -11.95 -6.61 34.86
CA SER A 191 -11.67 -7.89 35.50
C SER A 191 -12.68 -8.96 35.06
N SER A 192 -12.19 -10.17 34.82
CA SER A 192 -13.06 -11.33 34.55
C SER A 192 -13.73 -11.90 35.79
N GLN A 193 -13.33 -11.44 36.98
CA GLN A 193 -13.85 -11.92 38.26
C GLN A 193 -15.07 -11.13 38.74
N VAL A 194 -15.24 -9.90 38.24
CA VAL A 194 -16.40 -9.05 38.57
C VAL A 194 -17.47 -9.22 37.49
N LYS A 195 -18.71 -9.43 37.91
CA LYS A 195 -19.85 -9.68 37.01
C LYS A 195 -20.80 -8.49 36.90
N ASP A 196 -20.96 -7.73 37.99
CA ASP A 196 -21.90 -6.61 38.05
C ASP A 196 -21.19 -5.33 38.53
N LEU A 197 -21.45 -4.21 37.85
CA LEU A 197 -20.85 -2.93 38.23
C LEU A 197 -21.32 -2.45 39.62
N SER A 198 -22.56 -2.79 40.01
CA SER A 198 -23.13 -2.39 41.29
C SER A 198 -22.42 -3.03 42.49
N SER A 199 -21.77 -4.19 42.31
CA SER A 199 -21.04 -4.84 43.40
C SER A 199 -19.79 -4.07 43.80
N LEU A 200 -19.23 -3.25 42.91
CA LEU A 200 -18.04 -2.43 43.18
C LEU A 200 -18.29 -1.35 44.23
N ALA A 201 -19.54 -0.95 44.45
CA ALA A 201 -19.89 0.02 45.49
C ALA A 201 -19.98 -0.62 46.89
N SER A 202 -20.15 -1.94 46.97
CA SER A 202 -20.37 -2.66 48.23
C SER A 202 -19.24 -3.60 48.62
N ASP A 203 -18.43 -4.04 47.66
CA ASP A 203 -17.36 -5.02 47.84
C ASP A 203 -15.99 -4.41 47.50
N ASP A 204 -15.24 -4.05 48.54
CA ASP A 204 -13.92 -3.44 48.43
C ASP A 204 -12.91 -4.35 47.73
N ALA A 205 -13.01 -5.68 47.89
CA ALA A 205 -12.11 -6.63 47.25
C ALA A 205 -12.35 -6.69 45.74
N ALA A 206 -13.62 -6.66 45.32
CA ALA A 206 -13.97 -6.56 43.90
C ALA A 206 -13.51 -5.23 43.29
N ALA A 207 -13.61 -4.13 44.05
CA ALA A 207 -13.15 -2.80 43.64
C ALA A 207 -11.63 -2.75 43.44
N GLU A 208 -10.84 -3.36 44.34
CA GLU A 208 -9.39 -3.45 44.22
C GLU A 208 -8.96 -4.29 43.01
N LEU A 209 -9.64 -5.40 42.73
CA LEU A 209 -9.37 -6.24 41.56
C LEU A 209 -9.62 -5.51 40.24
N GLU A 210 -10.72 -4.76 40.14
CA GLU A 210 -11.00 -3.90 38.98
C GLU A 210 -9.99 -2.76 38.88
N ALA A 211 -9.64 -2.11 40.00
CA ALA A 211 -8.64 -1.05 40.01
C ALA A 211 -7.24 -1.55 39.58
N ALA A 212 -6.86 -2.76 39.97
CA ALA A 212 -5.63 -3.41 39.53
C ALA A 212 -5.72 -3.76 38.03
N ALA A 213 -6.86 -4.31 37.58
CA ALA A 213 -7.14 -4.58 36.18
C ALA A 213 -7.16 -3.31 35.32
N GLN A 214 -7.44 -2.14 35.90
CA GLN A 214 -7.43 -0.82 35.25
C GLN A 214 -6.10 -0.04 35.46
N GLY A 215 -5.26 -0.47 36.40
CA GLY A 215 -3.95 0.13 36.68
C GLY A 215 -4.05 1.45 37.43
N GLY A 216 -5.03 1.55 38.35
CA GLY A 216 -5.22 2.72 39.20
C GLY A 216 -5.77 3.96 38.49
N ARG A 217 -6.31 3.80 37.29
CA ARG A 217 -7.00 4.87 36.53
C ARG A 217 -8.48 4.56 36.42
N PRO A 218 -9.36 5.59 36.33
CA PRO A 218 -10.76 5.35 36.03
C PRO A 218 -10.93 4.62 34.69
N GLY A 219 -11.82 3.62 34.63
CA GLY A 219 -12.05 2.82 33.43
C GLY A 219 -12.33 3.65 32.16
N TYR A 220 -13.10 4.75 32.27
CA TYR A 220 -13.38 5.62 31.13
C TYR A 220 -12.12 6.32 30.56
N CYS A 221 -11.03 6.42 31.33
CA CYS A 221 -9.75 6.92 30.83
C CYS A 221 -8.96 5.88 30.03
N GLY A 222 -9.35 4.60 30.09
CA GLY A 222 -8.67 3.52 29.36
C GLY A 222 -8.90 3.57 27.86
N ASP A 223 -10.05 4.06 27.39
CA ASP A 223 -10.40 4.11 25.97
C ASP A 223 -10.46 5.55 25.45
N ARG A 224 -10.01 5.78 24.21
CA ARG A 224 -10.15 7.08 23.53
C ARG A 224 -11.63 7.47 23.35
N TYR A 225 -12.52 6.51 23.09
CA TYR A 225 -13.96 6.77 22.92
C TYR A 225 -14.60 7.24 24.23
N PHE A 226 -14.41 6.48 25.31
CA PHE A 226 -14.96 6.82 26.63
C PHE A 226 -14.28 8.05 27.24
N ARG A 227 -12.99 8.27 26.96
CA ARG A 227 -12.26 9.49 27.34
C ARG A 227 -12.83 10.73 26.64
N ALA A 228 -13.18 10.63 25.36
CA ALA A 228 -13.82 11.73 24.64
C ALA A 228 -15.22 12.03 25.20
N PHE A 229 -16.00 11.00 25.54
CA PHE A 229 -17.34 11.15 26.12
C PHE A 229 -17.31 11.77 27.53
N ALA A 230 -16.30 11.44 28.33
CA ALA A 230 -16.14 11.90 29.71
C ALA A 230 -15.61 13.34 29.86
N GLY A 231 -15.41 14.08 28.77
CA GLY A 231 -14.90 15.47 28.79
C GLY A 231 -13.49 15.65 28.21
N GLY A 232 -12.95 14.63 27.52
CA GLY A 232 -11.72 14.70 26.75
C GLY A 232 -10.44 14.56 27.60
N GLU A 233 -9.31 14.88 26.96
CA GLU A 233 -7.95 14.60 27.45
C GLU A 233 -7.65 15.20 28.85
N ARG A 234 -8.23 16.37 29.15
CA ARG A 234 -8.02 17.10 30.42
C ARG A 234 -8.51 16.34 31.66
N VAL A 235 -9.51 15.47 31.52
CA VAL A 235 -10.10 14.73 32.65
C VAL A 235 -9.16 13.61 33.11
N CYS A 236 -8.44 13.01 32.17
CA CYS A 236 -7.56 11.87 32.42
C CYS A 236 -6.10 12.26 32.67
N GLU A 237 -5.71 13.50 32.33
CA GLU A 237 -4.34 14.01 32.48
C GLU A 237 -3.81 13.90 33.93
N LYS A 238 -4.67 14.06 34.94
CA LYS A 238 -4.31 13.93 36.37
C LYS A 238 -3.83 12.52 36.73
N PHE A 239 -4.30 11.51 36.01
CA PHE A 239 -3.95 10.10 36.23
C PHE A 239 -2.78 9.65 35.34
N GLU A 240 -2.36 10.48 34.39
CA GLU A 240 -1.21 10.25 33.51
C GLU A 240 0.11 10.79 34.07
N LYS A 241 0.07 11.93 34.79
CA LYS A 241 1.23 12.60 35.40
C LYS A 241 1.81 11.93 36.66
N GLY A 242 1.19 10.88 37.18
CA GLY A 242 1.61 10.19 38.41
C GLY A 242 2.63 9.08 38.21
N ARG A 243 3.37 9.05 37.09
CA ARG A 243 4.39 8.06 36.76
C ARG A 243 5.74 8.74 36.58
#